data_AF-A0A355VYT5-F1
#
_entry.id   AF-A0A355VYT5-F1
#
_cell.length_a   1.000
_cell.length_b   1.000
_cell.length_c   1.000
_cell.angle_alpha   90.00
_cell.angle_beta   90.00
_cell.angle_gamma   90.00
#
_symmetry.space_group_name_H-M   'P 1'
#
loop_
_entity.id
_entity.type
_entity.pdbx_description
1 polymer ?
#
loop_
_entity_poly.entity_id
_entity_poly.type
_entity_poly.pdbx_seq_one_letter_code
_entity_poly.pdbx_strand_id
1 'polypeptide(L)'
;MPLRSKITPQRGYNAEYFIWRTEMDAKVRESHLKLEGKVFRKGSSLVSMPGADYNCRCQAEEVPDHVLIIDQDTEKKAFNLYLRTGINLSQMANLTGREIYKEPSDSITA
;
A
#
# COMPACT_ATOMS: atom_id res chain seq x y z
N MET A 1 -15.00 -10.73 37.33
CA MET A 1 -14.71 -11.44 36.07
C MET A 1 -14.41 -10.40 34.99
N PRO A 2 -13.22 -10.32 34.39
CA PRO A 2 -13.01 -9.39 33.30
C PRO A 2 -13.50 -10.01 31.98
N LEU A 3 -14.39 -9.30 31.28
CA LEU A 3 -14.79 -9.61 29.92
C LEU A 3 -13.60 -9.32 29.00
N ARG A 4 -12.92 -10.37 28.55
CA ARG A 4 -11.86 -10.27 27.55
C ARG A 4 -12.56 -10.09 26.19
N SER A 5 -12.92 -8.86 25.85
CA SER A 5 -13.28 -8.54 24.47
C SER A 5 -12.06 -8.86 23.63
N LYS A 6 -12.20 -9.81 22.71
CA LYS A 6 -11.21 -10.00 21.64
C LYS A 6 -11.22 -8.68 20.89
N ILE A 7 -10.22 -7.84 21.11
CA ILE A 7 -9.93 -6.72 20.23
C ILE A 7 -9.52 -7.38 18.92
N THR A 8 -10.50 -7.70 18.07
CA THR A 8 -10.23 -7.98 16.68
C THR A 8 -9.83 -6.63 16.11
N PRO A 9 -8.58 -6.39 15.68
CA PRO A 9 -8.28 -5.18 14.94
C PRO A 9 -9.22 -5.21 13.73
N GLN A 10 -10.20 -4.32 13.73
CA GLN A 10 -10.99 -4.06 12.54
C GLN A 10 -9.94 -3.57 11.55
N ARG A 11 -9.44 -4.45 10.68
CA ARG A 11 -8.65 -4.03 9.51
C ARG A 11 -9.63 -3.25 8.66
N GLY A 12 -9.73 -1.96 8.96
CA GLY A 12 -10.29 -1.04 7.99
C GLY A 12 -9.46 -1.18 6.71
N TYR A 13 -10.14 -1.11 5.58
CA TYR A 13 -9.55 -1.20 4.27
C TYR A 13 -9.71 0.15 3.59
N ASN A 14 -8.67 0.57 2.88
CA ASN A 14 -8.70 1.83 2.17
C ASN A 14 -9.56 1.59 0.93
N ALA A 15 -10.84 1.92 1.06
CA ALA A 15 -11.84 1.60 0.05
C ALA A 15 -11.58 2.29 -1.30
N GLU A 16 -10.75 3.32 -1.34
CA GLU A 16 -10.46 4.08 -2.55
C GLU A 16 -9.42 3.42 -3.45
N TYR A 17 -8.58 2.52 -2.92
CA TYR A 17 -7.48 1.91 -3.66
C TYR A 17 -7.53 0.39 -3.61
N PHE A 18 -6.89 -0.24 -4.58
CA PHE A 18 -6.76 -1.69 -4.66
C PHE A 18 -5.42 -2.09 -5.27
N ILE A 19 -4.95 -3.28 -4.93
CA ILE A 19 -3.79 -3.92 -5.53
C ILE A 19 -4.29 -4.82 -6.65
N TRP A 20 -3.73 -4.67 -7.84
CA TRP A 20 -4.01 -5.57 -8.96
C TRP A 20 -3.31 -6.90 -8.76
N ARG A 21 -4.08 -7.97 -8.69
CA ARG A 21 -3.56 -9.34 -8.61
C ARG A 21 -4.05 -10.17 -9.77
N THR A 22 -3.18 -11.02 -10.27
CA THR A 22 -3.41 -11.98 -11.33
C THR A 22 -3.11 -13.38 -10.79
N GLU A 23 -3.71 -14.38 -11.40
CA GLU A 23 -3.37 -15.78 -11.09
C GLU A 23 -1.98 -16.22 -11.59
N MET A 24 -1.23 -15.32 -12.26
CA MET A 24 0.13 -15.54 -12.76
C MET A 24 0.30 -16.82 -13.61
N ASP A 25 -0.74 -17.25 -14.31
CA ASP A 25 -0.68 -18.39 -15.23
C ASP A 25 -0.49 -17.94 -16.68
N ALA A 26 -0.17 -18.89 -17.56
CA ALA A 26 0.04 -18.64 -18.99
C ALA A 26 -1.22 -18.14 -19.73
N LYS A 27 -2.39 -18.15 -19.09
CA LYS A 27 -3.66 -17.67 -19.65
C LYS A 27 -3.94 -16.20 -19.31
N VAL A 28 -3.18 -15.62 -18.37
CA VAL A 28 -3.23 -14.18 -18.11
C VAL A 28 -2.67 -13.44 -19.33
N ARG A 29 -3.45 -12.47 -19.83
CA ARG A 29 -3.02 -11.59 -20.94
C ARG A 29 -1.80 -10.80 -20.49
N GLU A 30 -0.79 -10.65 -21.37
CA GLU A 30 0.43 -9.90 -21.05
C GLU A 30 0.16 -8.47 -20.58
N SER A 31 -0.88 -7.83 -21.10
CA SER A 31 -1.33 -6.50 -20.64
C SER A 31 -1.72 -6.48 -19.16
N HIS A 32 -2.35 -7.53 -18.66
CA HIS A 32 -2.78 -7.64 -17.26
C HIS A 32 -1.61 -8.05 -16.37
N LEU A 33 -0.69 -8.89 -16.87
CA LEU A 33 0.51 -9.28 -16.15
C LEU A 33 1.40 -8.07 -15.81
N LYS A 34 1.46 -7.08 -16.72
CA LYS A 34 2.16 -5.80 -16.49
C LYS A 34 1.57 -4.96 -15.34
N LEU A 35 0.36 -5.28 -14.89
CA LEU A 35 -0.33 -4.60 -13.80
C LEU A 35 -0.16 -5.33 -12.47
N GLU A 36 0.35 -6.57 -12.46
CA GLU A 36 0.55 -7.37 -11.25
C GLU A 36 1.29 -6.58 -10.15
N GLY A 37 0.70 -6.58 -8.96
CA GLY A 37 1.24 -5.92 -7.77
C GLY A 37 1.15 -4.39 -7.76
N LYS A 38 0.62 -3.76 -8.81
CA LYS A 38 0.46 -2.29 -8.84
C LYS A 38 -0.81 -1.85 -8.12
N VAL A 39 -0.75 -0.66 -7.54
CA VAL A 39 -1.87 -0.05 -6.82
C VAL A 39 -2.62 0.90 -7.74
N PHE A 40 -3.94 0.77 -7.79
CA PHE A 40 -4.82 1.63 -8.58
C PHE A 40 -5.94 2.19 -7.72
N ARG A 41 -6.42 3.38 -8.10
CA ARG A 41 -7.60 4.00 -7.49
C ARG A 41 -8.86 3.43 -8.13
N LYS A 42 -9.85 3.04 -7.32
CA LYS A 42 -11.17 2.62 -7.80
C LYS A 42 -11.83 3.76 -8.57
N GLY A 43 -12.44 3.45 -9.71
CA GLY A 43 -13.10 4.44 -10.58
C GLY A 43 -12.14 5.29 -11.44
N SER A 44 -10.84 5.01 -11.43
CA SER A 44 -9.91 5.61 -12.40
C SER A 44 -10.22 5.11 -13.82
N SER A 45 -10.21 6.01 -14.80
CA SER A 45 -10.37 5.66 -16.22
C SER A 45 -9.13 5.03 -16.84
N LEU A 46 -8.01 5.00 -16.11
CA LEU A 46 -6.71 4.51 -16.61
C LEU A 46 -6.68 2.99 -16.81
N VAL A 47 -7.47 2.24 -16.03
CA VAL A 47 -7.48 0.77 -16.05
C VAL A 47 -8.90 0.26 -15.85
N SER A 48 -9.29 -0.78 -16.59
CA SER A 48 -10.52 -1.52 -16.33
C SER A 48 -10.48 -2.18 -14.95
N MET A 49 -11.63 -2.50 -14.37
CA MET A 49 -11.63 -3.26 -13.11
C MET A 49 -11.14 -4.70 -13.36
N PRO A 50 -10.27 -5.24 -12.49
CA PRO A 50 -9.89 -6.64 -12.60
C PRO A 50 -11.13 -7.54 -12.49
N GLY A 51 -11.22 -8.55 -13.35
CA GLY A 51 -12.40 -9.42 -13.46
C GLY A 51 -13.52 -8.90 -14.36
N ALA A 52 -13.45 -7.66 -14.89
CA ALA A 52 -14.50 -7.11 -15.75
C ALA A 52 -14.52 -7.73 -17.17
N ASP A 53 -13.36 -8.11 -17.70
CA ASP A 53 -13.25 -8.71 -19.02
C ASP A 53 -13.62 -10.20 -19.02
N TYR A 54 -14.08 -10.70 -20.17
CA TYR A 54 -14.40 -12.12 -20.32
C TYR A 54 -13.17 -13.01 -20.03
N ASN A 55 -13.41 -14.05 -19.22
CA ASN A 55 -12.41 -15.01 -18.76
C ASN A 55 -11.19 -14.33 -18.11
N CYS A 56 -11.39 -13.16 -17.48
CA CYS A 56 -10.34 -12.45 -16.76
C CYS A 56 -9.99 -13.21 -15.47
N ARG A 57 -8.70 -13.44 -15.26
CA ARG A 57 -8.13 -14.17 -14.12
C ARG A 57 -7.41 -13.21 -13.17
N CYS A 58 -7.98 -12.03 -13.01
CA CYS A 58 -7.44 -10.95 -12.18
C CYS A 58 -8.45 -10.57 -11.10
N GLN A 59 -7.95 -10.14 -9.95
CA GLN A 59 -8.74 -9.72 -8.80
C GLN A 59 -8.22 -8.39 -8.25
N ALA A 60 -9.13 -7.62 -7.66
CA ALA A 60 -8.80 -6.44 -6.86
C ALA A 60 -8.59 -6.88 -5.42
N GLU A 61 -7.34 -6.89 -4.97
CA GLU A 61 -7.02 -7.08 -3.56
C GLU A 61 -7.15 -5.75 -2.81
N GLU A 62 -7.75 -5.79 -1.62
CA GLU A 62 -7.96 -4.60 -0.81
C GLU A 62 -6.65 -4.08 -0.21
N VAL A 63 -6.46 -2.77 -0.21
CA VAL A 63 -5.33 -2.15 0.50
C VAL A 63 -5.72 -2.00 1.98
N PRO A 64 -4.92 -2.51 2.94
CA PRO A 64 -5.18 -2.27 4.35
C PRO A 64 -5.08 -0.78 4.72
N ASP A 65 -5.90 -0.28 5.64
CA ASP A 65 -5.94 1.15 6.01
C ASP A 65 -4.63 1.69 6.58
N HIS A 66 -3.81 0.84 7.20
CA HIS A 66 -2.54 1.24 7.77
C HIS A 66 -1.42 1.43 6.74
N VAL A 67 -1.71 1.16 5.45
CA VAL A 67 -0.74 1.33 4.36
C VAL A 67 -0.89 2.72 3.77
N LEU A 68 0.17 3.51 3.85
CA LEU A 68 0.25 4.80 3.18
C LEU A 68 0.57 4.58 1.69
N ILE A 69 -0.28 5.10 0.82
CA ILE A 69 -0.07 5.08 -0.63
C ILE A 69 0.58 6.40 -1.04
N ILE A 70 1.80 6.31 -1.55
CA ILE A 70 2.55 7.44 -2.10
C ILE A 70 2.72 7.27 -3.61
N ASP A 71 2.56 8.36 -4.35
CA ASP A 71 2.82 8.37 -5.78
C ASP A 71 4.34 8.33 -6.06
N GLN A 72 4.75 7.68 -7.15
CA GLN A 72 6.15 7.51 -7.53
C GLN A 72 6.88 8.85 -7.72
N ASP A 73 6.20 9.91 -8.18
CA ASP A 73 6.81 11.23 -8.32
C ASP A 73 7.03 11.89 -6.96
N THR A 74 6.16 11.60 -5.99
CA THR A 74 6.31 12.07 -4.61
C THR A 74 7.48 11.36 -3.93
N GLU A 75 7.59 10.04 -4.14
CA GLU A 75 8.70 9.24 -3.64
C GLU A 75 10.04 9.73 -4.20
N LYS A 76 10.14 9.94 -5.51
CA LYS A 76 11.36 10.47 -6.16
C LYS A 76 11.72 11.85 -5.63
N LYS A 77 10.76 12.73 -5.39
CA LYS A 77 11.01 14.06 -4.82
C LYS A 77 11.51 13.96 -3.38
N ALA A 78 10.88 13.11 -2.56
CA ALA A 78 11.30 12.86 -1.18
C ALA A 78 12.72 12.28 -1.12
N PHE A 79 13.03 11.31 -1.97
CA PHE A 79 14.36 10.73 -2.08
C PHE A 79 15.41 11.73 -2.59
N ASN A 80 15.09 12.51 -3.63
CA ASN A 80 15.99 13.56 -4.11
C ASN A 80 16.23 14.65 -3.05
N LEU A 81 15.21 14.98 -2.26
CA LEU A 81 15.34 15.92 -1.15
C LEU A 81 16.25 15.34 -0.06
N TYR A 82 16.08 14.06 0.31
CA TYR A 82 16.98 13.34 1.21
C TYR A 82 18.43 13.39 0.73
N LEU A 83 18.69 13.10 -0.55
CA LEU A 83 20.04 13.15 -1.12
C LEU A 83 20.65 14.56 -1.10
N ARG A 84 19.83 15.61 -1.19
CA ARG A 84 20.30 17.01 -1.21
C ARG A 84 20.55 17.59 0.18
N THR A 85 19.75 17.22 1.17
CA THR A 85 19.79 17.83 2.51
C THR A 85 20.38 16.91 3.58
N GLY A 86 20.51 15.61 3.29
CA GLY A 86 20.94 14.60 4.27
C GLY A 86 19.88 14.28 5.33
N ILE A 87 18.64 14.78 5.19
CA ILE A 87 17.58 14.66 6.20
C ILE A 87 16.68 13.47 5.89
N ASN A 88 16.74 12.42 6.71
CA ASN A 88 16.02 11.15 6.49
C ASN A 88 14.50 11.28 6.73
N LEU A 89 13.69 10.32 6.23
CA LEU A 89 12.21 10.33 6.37
C LEU A 89 11.75 10.47 7.82
N SER A 90 12.47 9.85 8.76
CA SER A 90 12.22 9.97 10.20
C SER A 90 12.44 11.38 10.77
N GLN A 91 13.28 12.19 10.12
CA GLN A 91 13.53 13.59 10.51
C GLN A 91 12.51 14.55 9.88
N MET A 92 11.92 14.21 8.72
CA MET A 92 10.86 15.00 8.08
C MET A 92 9.51 14.95 8.84
N ALA A 93 9.19 13.83 9.48
CA ALA A 93 8.02 13.68 10.34
C ALA A 93 7.99 14.68 11.51
N ASN A 94 9.15 14.90 12.13
CA ASN A 94 9.32 15.79 13.28
C ASN A 94 9.24 17.28 12.89
N LEU A 95 9.52 17.64 11.63
CA LEU A 95 9.43 19.03 11.14
C LEU A 95 8.03 19.41 10.65
N THR A 96 7.16 18.43 10.39
CA THR A 96 5.80 18.64 9.86
C THR A 96 4.70 18.40 10.90
N GLY A 97 5.06 18.09 12.16
CA GLY A 97 4.10 17.91 13.25
C GLY A 97 3.16 16.71 13.08
N ARG A 98 3.50 15.74 12.22
CA ARG A 98 2.75 14.48 12.09
C ARG A 98 3.57 13.35 12.70
N GLU A 99 3.10 12.83 13.82
CA GLU A 99 3.67 11.66 14.50
C GLU A 99 3.79 10.49 13.52
N ILE A 100 5.03 10.08 13.23
CA ILE A 100 5.29 8.75 12.67
C ILE A 100 5.63 7.84 13.86
N TYR A 101 4.69 6.97 14.22
CA TYR A 101 4.93 5.90 15.16
C TYR A 101 5.98 4.95 14.58
N LYS A 102 7.15 4.86 15.24
CA LYS A 102 8.05 3.71 15.11
C LYS A 102 7.54 2.63 16.05
N GLU A 103 7.48 1.39 15.59
CA GLU A 103 7.35 0.25 16.49
C GLU A 103 8.48 0.31 17.55
N PRO A 104 8.19 0.03 18.82
CA PRO A 104 9.23 -0.13 19.81
C PRO A 104 10.08 -1.33 19.38
N SER A 105 11.34 -1.06 19.04
CA SER A 105 12.34 -2.10 18.97
C SER A 105 12.45 -2.70 20.37
N ASP A 106 11.83 -3.86 20.57
CA ASP A 106 12.15 -4.71 21.70
C ASP A 106 13.60 -5.16 21.54
N SER A 107 14.47 -4.34 22.10
CA SER A 107 15.72 -4.76 22.66
C SER A 107 15.45 -5.84 23.70
N ILE A 108 15.77 -7.08 23.36
CA ILE A 108 16.34 -7.99 24.35
C ILE A 108 17.67 -8.48 23.80
N THR A 109 18.70 -7.83 24.34
CA THR A 109 20.08 -8.27 24.49
C THR A 109 20.18 -9.62 25.20
N ALA A 110 21.24 -10.36 24.81
CA ALA A 110 21.93 -11.44 25.51
C ALA A 110 21.29 -12.83 25.50
#